data_AF-A0A535CDZ1-F1
#
_entry.id   AF-A0A535CDZ1-F1
#
_cell.length_a   1.000
_cell.length_b   1.000
_cell.length_c   1.000
_cell.angle_alpha   90.00
_cell.angle_beta   90.00
_cell.angle_gamma   90.00
#
_symmetry.space_group_name_H-M   'P 1'
#
loop_
_entity.id
_entity.type
_entity.pdbx_description
1 polymer ?
#
loop_
_entity_poly.entity_id
_entity_poly.type
_entity_poly.pdbx_seq_one_letter_code
_entity_poly.pdbx_strand_id
1 'polypeptide(L)'
;ISEHPPADIQTGQHKMAEVIKNLMSSKLWSSSALFLTYDEGGGFFDHVAPPQVDAYGLGFRVPTLVVSPWSKRGHVSGQLYEHSSILKFIERRFGLPSLASINHQFDTQTPAKNNDAANGKAFGPPAPPRDGLPQLGDFYEIFDFTQNPDYHPKLPSLSNLPP
;
A
#
# COMPACT_ATOMS: atom_id res chain seq x y z
N ILE A 1 5.65 5.80 16.14
CA ILE A 1 5.06 7.06 15.63
C ILE A 1 3.90 6.64 14.75
N SER A 2 2.71 7.19 14.99
CA SER A 2 1.47 6.87 14.27
C SER A 2 0.84 8.20 13.84
N GLU A 3 0.15 8.20 12.70
CA GLU A 3 -0.64 9.33 12.20
C GLU A 3 -2.14 9.17 12.52
N HIS A 4 -2.51 8.15 13.29
CA HIS A 4 -3.90 7.90 13.63
C HIS A 4 -4.46 8.99 14.54
N PRO A 5 -5.70 9.47 14.31
CA PRO A 5 -6.33 10.44 15.19
C PRO A 5 -6.35 10.00 16.65
N PRO A 6 -6.15 10.92 17.61
CA PRO A 6 -6.00 12.38 17.45
C PRO A 6 -4.53 12.84 17.31
N ALA A 7 -3.61 11.97 16.91
CA ALA A 7 -2.18 12.31 16.81
C ALA A 7 -1.92 13.41 15.75
N ASP A 8 -0.86 14.18 15.94
CA ASP A 8 -0.41 15.14 14.94
C ASP A 8 0.23 14.41 13.75
N ILE A 9 -0.41 14.54 12.59
CA ILE A 9 0.05 13.95 11.34
C ILE A 9 1.42 14.50 10.92
N GLN A 10 1.77 15.74 11.30
CA GLN A 10 3.03 16.38 10.90
C GLN A 10 4.24 15.63 11.46
N THR A 11 4.16 15.13 12.69
CA THR A 11 5.22 14.32 13.30
C THR A 11 5.44 13.01 12.54
N GLY A 12 4.36 12.35 12.11
CA GLY A 12 4.44 11.15 11.27
C GLY A 12 5.02 11.42 9.89
N GLN A 13 4.53 12.47 9.23
CA GLN A 13 4.99 12.89 7.91
C GLN A 13 6.47 13.31 7.93
N HIS A 14 6.90 14.04 8.97
CA HIS A 14 8.31 14.38 9.15
C HIS A 14 9.17 13.12 9.24
N LYS A 15 8.71 12.12 10.01
CA LYS A 15 9.43 10.86 10.13
C LYS A 15 9.50 10.09 8.81
N MET A 16 8.42 10.04 8.04
CA MET A 16 8.41 9.38 6.74
C MET A 16 9.30 10.10 5.72
N ALA A 17 9.36 11.44 5.78
CA ALA A 17 10.28 12.22 4.96
C ALA A 17 11.76 11.92 5.29
N GLU A 18 12.10 11.74 6.57
CA GLU A 18 13.44 11.27 6.97
C GLU A 18 13.76 9.88 6.40
N VAL A 19 12.81 8.94 6.48
CA VAL A 19 12.99 7.57 5.94
C VAL A 19 13.24 7.62 4.43
N ILE A 20 12.44 8.36 3.68
CA ILE A 20 12.60 8.55 2.23
C ILE A 20 13.96 9.17 1.91
N LYS A 21 14.34 10.24 2.61
CA LYS A 21 15.63 10.91 2.43
C LYS A 21 16.80 9.97 2.69
N ASN A 22 16.73 9.17 3.76
CA ASN A 22 17.77 8.21 4.12
C ASN A 22 17.87 7.07 3.11
N LEU A 23 16.74 6.55 2.62
CA LEU A 23 16.72 5.55 1.57
C LEU A 23 17.38 6.09 0.28
N MET A 24 16.99 7.29 -0.16
CA MET A 24 17.54 7.95 -1.34
C MET A 24 19.03 8.26 -1.23
N SER A 25 19.56 8.45 -0.02
CA SER A 25 20.99 8.72 0.21
C SER A 25 21.80 7.44 0.45
N SER A 26 21.14 6.29 0.56
CA SER A 26 21.79 5.02 0.88
C SER A 26 22.34 4.34 -0.38
N LYS A 27 23.27 3.40 -0.17
CA LYS A 27 23.76 2.50 -1.23
C LYS A 27 22.68 1.55 -1.78
N LEU A 28 21.51 1.47 -1.12
CA LEU A 28 20.40 0.61 -1.53
C LEU A 28 19.44 1.30 -2.51
N TRP A 29 19.61 2.61 -2.76
CA TRP A 29 18.67 3.38 -3.58
C TRP A 29 18.37 2.74 -4.93
N SER A 30 19.40 2.40 -5.70
CA SER A 30 19.31 1.83 -7.04
C SER A 30 18.63 0.45 -7.11
N SER A 31 18.44 -0.22 -5.97
CA SER A 31 17.81 -1.54 -5.88
C SER A 31 16.54 -1.55 -5.02
N SER A 32 16.03 -0.38 -4.63
CA SER A 32 14.90 -0.27 -3.69
C SER A 32 13.64 0.30 -4.33
N ALA A 33 12.51 -0.13 -3.78
CA ALA A 33 11.22 0.51 -3.94
C ALA A 33 10.57 0.64 -2.56
N LEU A 34 10.14 1.85 -2.20
CA LEU A 34 9.41 2.12 -0.97
C LEU A 34 7.97 2.45 -1.31
N PHE A 35 7.05 1.72 -0.68
CA PHE A 35 5.62 1.97 -0.73
C PHE A 35 5.21 2.61 0.59
N LEU A 36 4.80 3.87 0.56
CA LEU A 36 4.19 4.56 1.69
C LEU A 36 2.68 4.53 1.48
N THR A 37 1.96 3.83 2.34
CA THR A 37 0.50 3.71 2.31
C THR A 37 -0.04 3.75 3.73
N TYR A 38 -1.35 3.89 3.84
CA TYR A 38 -2.07 3.82 5.11
C TYR A 38 -2.85 2.51 5.16
N ASP A 39 -3.16 2.04 6.35
CA ASP A 39 -4.02 0.88 6.60
C ASP A 39 -5.50 1.23 6.52
N GLU A 40 -5.87 2.45 6.90
CA GLU A 40 -7.24 2.96 6.90
C GLU A 40 -7.34 4.49 6.71
N GLY A 41 -8.56 5.01 6.52
CA GLY A 41 -8.83 6.41 6.16
C GLY A 41 -9.03 7.39 7.33
N GLY A 42 -8.88 6.94 8.57
CA GLY A 42 -9.02 7.71 9.81
C GLY A 42 -10.46 8.11 10.18
N GLY A 43 -11.46 7.62 9.43
CA GLY A 43 -12.85 8.07 9.54
C GLY A 43 -13.13 9.47 8.96
N PHE A 44 -12.16 10.06 8.25
CA PHE A 44 -12.35 11.32 7.54
C PHE A 44 -13.20 11.14 6.28
N PHE A 45 -13.84 12.21 5.83
CA PHE A 45 -14.68 12.20 4.64
C PHE A 45 -13.86 12.03 3.36
N ASP A 46 -14.29 11.10 2.50
CA ASP A 46 -13.88 11.01 1.11
C ASP A 46 -15.13 11.11 0.21
N HIS A 47 -15.03 11.90 -0.86
CA HIS A 47 -16.13 12.13 -1.80
C HIS A 47 -16.37 10.98 -2.78
N VAL A 48 -15.40 10.08 -2.96
CA VAL A 48 -15.51 8.93 -3.85
C VAL A 48 -16.14 7.78 -3.08
N ALA A 49 -17.32 7.37 -3.51
CA ALA A 49 -17.96 6.17 -2.99
C ALA A 49 -17.04 4.95 -3.18
N PRO A 50 -16.84 4.12 -2.15
CA PRO A 50 -15.99 2.93 -2.27
C PRO A 50 -16.43 2.00 -3.40
N PRO A 51 -15.51 1.62 -4.32
CA PRO A 51 -15.83 0.75 -5.44
C PRO A 51 -16.39 -0.60 -4.98
N GLN A 52 -17.47 -1.03 -5.63
CA GLN A 52 -18.10 -2.33 -5.38
C GLN A 52 -17.49 -3.38 -6.31
N VAL A 53 -16.54 -4.16 -5.78
CA VAL A 53 -15.78 -5.17 -6.54
C VAL A 53 -16.18 -6.61 -6.22
N ASP A 54 -16.93 -6.80 -5.14
CA ASP A 54 -17.51 -8.06 -4.66
C ASP A 54 -18.69 -7.74 -3.72
N ALA A 55 -19.17 -8.73 -2.96
CA ALA A 55 -20.28 -8.55 -2.02
C ALA A 55 -20.00 -7.57 -0.85
N TYR A 56 -18.73 -7.27 -0.58
CA TYR A 56 -18.30 -6.34 0.47
C TYR A 56 -17.85 -4.98 -0.07
N GLY A 57 -17.30 -4.96 -1.29
CA GLY A 57 -16.66 -3.78 -1.87
C GLY A 57 -15.29 -3.48 -1.24
N LEU A 58 -14.65 -2.42 -1.74
CA LEU A 58 -13.44 -1.86 -1.15
C LEU A 58 -13.80 -0.92 0.02
N GLY A 59 -12.79 -0.54 0.80
CA GLY A 59 -12.89 0.52 1.80
C GLY A 59 -12.78 1.93 1.19
N PHE A 60 -12.78 2.94 2.07
CA PHE A 60 -12.43 4.30 1.68
C PHE A 60 -11.01 4.36 1.10
N ARG A 61 -10.76 5.34 0.22
CA ARG A 61 -9.44 5.50 -0.39
C ARG A 61 -8.44 5.92 0.68
N VAL A 62 -7.23 5.42 0.54
CA VAL A 62 -6.06 5.87 1.27
C VAL A 62 -5.02 6.38 0.27
N PRO A 63 -4.21 7.38 0.62
CA PRO A 63 -3.13 7.80 -0.24
C PRO A 63 -2.02 6.73 -0.28
N THR A 64 -1.41 6.56 -1.44
CA THR A 64 -0.24 5.69 -1.63
C THR A 64 0.81 6.42 -2.46
N LEU A 65 2.05 6.43 -1.97
CA LEU A 65 3.22 6.96 -2.66
C LEU A 65 4.22 5.83 -2.92
N VAL A 66 4.75 5.78 -4.15
CA VAL A 66 5.78 4.81 -4.54
C VAL A 66 7.08 5.55 -4.89
N VAL A 67 8.09 5.35 -4.05
CA VAL A 67 9.39 6.03 -4.14
C VAL A 67 10.47 5.03 -4.56
N SER A 68 11.01 5.23 -5.75
CA SER A 68 12.07 4.39 -6.33
C SER A 68 12.76 5.15 -7.46
N PRO A 69 14.03 4.88 -7.79
CA PRO A 69 14.61 5.42 -9.03
C PRO A 69 13.94 4.85 -10.29
N TRP A 70 13.21 3.74 -10.12
CA TRP A 70 12.52 3.02 -11.17
C TRP A 70 11.04 3.38 -11.28
N SER A 71 10.44 4.09 -10.31
CA SER A 71 9.06 4.55 -10.48
C SER A 71 9.00 5.64 -11.56
N LYS A 72 7.92 5.68 -12.34
CA LYS A 72 7.70 6.70 -13.36
C LYS A 72 7.74 8.09 -12.71
N ARG A 73 8.59 8.97 -13.24
CA ARG A 73 8.82 10.31 -12.65
C ARG A 73 7.63 11.22 -12.88
N GLY A 74 7.25 11.99 -11.85
CA GLY A 74 6.15 12.96 -11.95
C GLY A 74 4.81 12.35 -12.35
N HIS A 75 4.62 11.05 -12.08
CA HIS A 75 3.47 10.29 -12.53
C HIS A 75 2.42 10.16 -11.45
N VAL A 76 1.17 10.44 -11.81
CA VAL A 76 -0.02 10.14 -11.01
C VAL A 76 -0.79 9.07 -11.77
N SER A 77 -0.95 7.89 -11.16
CA SER A 77 -1.75 6.82 -11.76
C SER A 77 -3.23 7.04 -11.47
N GLY A 78 -4.07 6.85 -12.50
CA GLY A 78 -5.52 6.84 -12.40
C GLY A 78 -6.13 5.44 -12.23
N GLN A 79 -5.30 4.39 -12.15
CA GLN A 79 -5.80 3.05 -11.93
C GLN A 79 -6.36 2.83 -10.52
N LEU A 80 -7.29 1.88 -10.43
CA LEU A 80 -7.81 1.41 -9.17
C LEU A 80 -6.81 0.43 -8.54
N TYR A 81 -6.24 0.80 -7.41
CA TYR A 81 -5.41 -0.09 -6.56
C TYR A 81 -6.09 -0.32 -5.22
N GLU A 82 -5.69 -1.39 -4.56
CA GLU A 82 -5.95 -1.66 -3.15
C GLU A 82 -4.73 -2.33 -2.51
N HIS A 83 -4.76 -2.63 -1.21
CA HIS A 83 -3.62 -3.16 -0.47
C HIS A 83 -2.98 -4.41 -1.10
N SER A 84 -3.76 -5.34 -1.66
CA SER A 84 -3.21 -6.53 -2.35
C SER A 84 -2.51 -6.20 -3.67
N SER A 85 -2.68 -5.00 -4.24
CA SER A 85 -1.91 -4.55 -5.40
C SER A 85 -0.41 -4.48 -5.11
N ILE A 86 -0.01 -4.30 -3.84
CA ILE A 86 1.40 -4.41 -3.40
C ILE A 86 1.86 -5.87 -3.48
N LEU A 87 1.00 -6.83 -3.12
CA LEU A 87 1.31 -8.26 -3.26
C LEU A 87 1.49 -8.64 -4.72
N LYS A 88 0.60 -8.19 -5.63
CA LYS A 88 0.75 -8.40 -7.09
C LYS A 88 2.12 -7.92 -7.59
N PHE A 89 2.55 -6.74 -7.14
CA PHE A 89 3.87 -6.21 -7.49
C PHE A 89 5.01 -7.12 -6.99
N ILE A 90 4.96 -7.57 -5.74
CA ILE A 90 5.96 -8.46 -5.15
C ILE A 90 5.99 -9.79 -5.90
N GLU A 91 4.83 -10.39 -6.13
CA GLU A 91 4.67 -11.65 -6.86
C GLU A 91 5.29 -11.55 -8.25
N ARG A 92 4.91 -10.52 -9.01
CA ARG A 92 5.44 -10.29 -10.35
C ARG A 92 6.94 -9.99 -10.34
N ARG A 93 7.42 -9.18 -9.38
CA ARG A 93 8.83 -8.80 -9.30
C ARG A 93 9.74 -9.99 -9.02
N PHE A 94 9.28 -10.93 -8.22
CA PHE A 94 10.08 -12.06 -7.76
C PHE A 94 9.67 -13.42 -8.35
N GLY A 95 8.67 -13.44 -9.23
CA GLY A 95 8.16 -14.67 -9.85
C GLY A 95 7.53 -15.63 -8.84
N LEU A 96 6.84 -15.10 -7.83
CA LEU A 96 6.20 -15.89 -6.77
C LEU A 96 4.80 -16.36 -7.20
N PRO A 97 4.31 -17.49 -6.66
CA PRO A 97 2.89 -17.80 -6.70
C PRO A 97 2.09 -16.76 -5.91
N SER A 98 0.76 -16.73 -6.08
CA SER A 98 -0.11 -15.80 -5.34
C SER A 98 0.10 -15.93 -3.82
N LEU A 99 0.44 -14.80 -3.20
CA LEU A 99 0.60 -14.62 -1.76
C LEU A 99 -0.75 -14.28 -1.12
N ALA A 100 -1.65 -13.62 -1.86
CA ALA A 100 -3.00 -13.30 -1.40
C ALA A 100 -3.89 -14.56 -1.32
N SER A 101 -3.64 -15.55 -2.17
CA SER A 101 -4.49 -16.74 -2.31
C SER A 101 -4.27 -17.83 -1.24
N ILE A 102 -3.19 -17.75 -0.46
CA ILE A 102 -2.84 -18.84 0.49
C ILE A 102 -3.79 -18.90 1.70
N ASN A 103 -4.57 -17.86 2.00
CA ASN A 103 -5.51 -17.82 3.15
C ASN A 103 -6.99 -17.97 2.76
N HIS A 104 -7.33 -18.60 1.63
CA HIS A 104 -8.74 -18.94 1.31
C HIS A 104 -9.42 -19.84 2.33
N GLN A 105 -8.64 -20.47 3.21
CA GLN A 105 -9.15 -21.08 4.42
C GLN A 105 -8.75 -20.17 5.57
N PHE A 106 -9.74 -19.70 6.34
CA PHE A 106 -9.45 -19.10 7.65
C PHE A 106 -8.49 -20.04 8.36
N ASP A 107 -7.36 -19.53 8.85
CA ASP A 107 -6.48 -20.34 9.68
C ASP A 107 -7.29 -20.80 10.90
N THR A 108 -7.69 -22.07 10.88
CA THR A 108 -8.43 -22.69 11.99
C THR A 108 -7.59 -22.80 13.25
N GLN A 109 -6.28 -22.49 13.17
CA GLN A 109 -5.33 -22.47 14.28
C GLN A 109 -5.17 -21.06 14.91
N THR A 110 -5.72 -20.01 14.28
CA THR A 110 -5.69 -18.66 14.86
C THR A 110 -6.62 -18.60 16.09
N PRO A 111 -6.11 -18.28 17.30
CA PRO A 111 -6.89 -18.36 18.54
C PRO A 111 -8.19 -17.55 18.51
N ALA A 112 -9.32 -18.23 18.70
CA ALA A 112 -10.68 -17.77 18.43
C ALA A 112 -11.30 -16.80 19.46
N LYS A 113 -10.52 -16.18 20.36
CA LYS A 113 -11.11 -15.42 21.48
C LYS A 113 -11.86 -14.15 21.04
N ASN A 114 -11.60 -13.69 19.83
CA ASN A 114 -12.15 -12.49 19.18
C ASN A 114 -12.20 -12.63 17.64
N ASN A 115 -12.13 -13.86 17.12
CA ASN A 115 -12.25 -14.15 15.70
C ASN A 115 -13.62 -14.76 15.42
N ASP A 116 -14.59 -13.92 15.09
CA ASP A 116 -15.99 -14.33 14.86
C ASP A 116 -16.16 -15.30 13.67
N ALA A 117 -15.16 -15.43 12.80
CA ALA A 117 -15.14 -16.40 11.70
C ALA A 117 -14.76 -17.82 12.13
N ALA A 118 -14.07 -18.00 13.27
CA ALA A 118 -13.64 -19.31 13.75
C ALA A 118 -14.78 -20.14 14.39
N ASN A 119 -15.92 -19.53 14.67
CA ASN A 119 -17.04 -20.15 15.42
C ASN A 119 -18.26 -20.50 14.55
N GLY A 120 -18.08 -20.64 13.23
CA GLY A 120 -19.12 -21.18 12.33
C GLY A 120 -20.40 -20.33 12.22
N LYS A 121 -20.31 -19.01 12.46
CA LYS A 121 -21.45 -18.09 12.33
C LYS A 121 -21.60 -17.50 10.92
N ALA A 122 -22.84 -17.12 10.59
CA ALA A 122 -23.39 -16.91 9.24
C ALA A 122 -23.10 -15.56 8.54
N PHE A 123 -22.14 -14.75 8.99
CA PHE A 123 -21.71 -13.53 8.30
C PHE A 123 -20.20 -13.59 8.06
N GLY A 124 -19.66 -13.43 6.85
CA GLY A 124 -20.06 -13.99 5.57
C GLY A 124 -18.85 -14.78 5.00
N PRO A 125 -18.77 -15.15 3.71
CA PRO A 125 -17.56 -15.78 3.18
C PRO A 125 -16.35 -14.87 3.43
N PRO A 126 -15.13 -15.39 3.66
CA PRO A 126 -13.94 -14.54 3.66
C PRO A 126 -13.99 -13.65 2.42
N ALA A 127 -13.60 -12.37 2.57
CA ALA A 127 -13.53 -11.48 1.40
C ALA A 127 -12.77 -12.24 0.31
N PRO A 128 -13.37 -12.43 -0.88
CA PRO A 128 -12.77 -13.29 -1.89
C PRO A 128 -11.37 -12.78 -2.24
N PRO A 129 -10.47 -13.66 -2.70
CA PRO A 129 -9.22 -13.23 -3.33
C PRO A 129 -9.51 -12.10 -4.31
N ARG A 130 -8.93 -10.94 -4.08
CA ARG A 130 -9.04 -9.82 -5.01
C ARG A 130 -7.85 -9.73 -5.96
N ASP A 131 -6.80 -10.51 -5.72
CA ASP A 131 -5.61 -10.61 -6.56
C ASP A 131 -5.93 -11.04 -8.00
N GLY A 132 -6.95 -11.87 -8.20
CA GLY A 132 -7.43 -12.25 -9.54
C GLY A 132 -8.30 -11.22 -10.26
N LEU A 133 -8.73 -10.12 -9.61
CA LEU A 133 -9.65 -9.16 -10.22
C LEU A 133 -8.91 -8.29 -11.26
N PRO A 134 -9.37 -8.27 -12.53
CA PRO A 134 -8.71 -7.52 -13.60
C PRO A 134 -8.83 -6.01 -13.44
N GLN A 135 -9.83 -5.53 -12.70
CA GLN A 135 -10.00 -4.10 -12.41
C GLN A 135 -9.02 -3.56 -11.36
N LEU A 136 -8.34 -4.43 -10.62
CA LEU A 136 -7.34 -4.04 -9.62
C LEU A 136 -5.95 -4.04 -10.24
N GLY A 137 -5.34 -2.86 -10.26
CA GLY A 137 -4.03 -2.62 -10.84
C GLY A 137 -2.92 -3.43 -10.19
N ASP A 138 -1.84 -3.56 -10.93
CA ASP A 138 -0.56 -4.11 -10.46
C ASP A 138 0.43 -2.94 -10.45
N PHE A 139 0.99 -2.60 -9.28
CA PHE A 139 1.94 -1.48 -9.18
C PHE A 139 3.16 -1.66 -10.09
N TYR A 140 3.43 -2.84 -10.64
CA TYR A 140 4.49 -3.01 -11.64
C TYR A 140 4.32 -2.09 -12.85
N GLU A 141 3.09 -1.70 -13.19
CA GLU A 141 2.80 -0.82 -14.33
C GLU A 141 3.26 0.63 -14.14
N ILE A 142 3.49 1.08 -12.90
CA ILE A 142 3.99 2.43 -12.61
C ILE A 142 5.52 2.48 -12.53
N PHE A 143 6.20 1.37 -12.84
CA PHE A 143 7.65 1.32 -12.95
C PHE A 143 8.09 1.43 -14.42
N ASP A 144 9.23 2.08 -14.62
CA ASP A 144 9.99 2.08 -15.86
C ASP A 144 11.44 1.70 -15.52
N PHE A 145 11.77 0.44 -15.82
CA PHE A 145 13.08 -0.16 -15.57
C PHE A 145 14.12 0.19 -16.62
N THR A 146 13.79 1.06 -17.59
CA THR A 146 14.74 1.59 -18.57
C THR A 146 15.35 2.92 -18.11
N GLN A 147 14.84 3.52 -17.03
CA GLN A 147 15.31 4.79 -16.49
C GLN A 147 16.70 4.68 -15.84
N ASN A 148 17.37 5.82 -15.68
CA ASN A 148 18.63 5.89 -14.95
C ASN A 148 18.42 5.54 -13.45
N PRO A 149 19.03 4.46 -12.91
CA PRO A 149 18.94 4.09 -11.50
C PRO A 149 19.59 5.10 -10.54
N ASP A 150 20.54 5.90 -11.03
CA ASP A 150 21.28 6.89 -10.24
C ASP A 150 20.58 8.26 -10.24
N TYR A 151 19.31 8.31 -10.63
CA TYR A 151 18.53 9.53 -10.52
C TYR A 151 18.09 9.78 -9.07
N HIS A 152 18.43 10.95 -8.56
CA HIS A 152 17.99 11.44 -7.25
C HIS A 152 17.22 12.75 -7.42
N PRO A 153 15.89 12.78 -7.25
CA PRO A 153 15.16 14.03 -7.28
C PRO A 153 15.59 14.94 -6.13
N LYS A 154 15.64 16.25 -6.38
CA LYS A 154 15.92 17.23 -5.33
C LYS A 154 14.71 17.32 -4.40
N LEU A 155 14.88 16.91 -3.15
CA LEU A 155 13.84 17.01 -2.13
C LEU A 155 13.72 18.45 -1.59
N PRO A 156 12.53 18.89 -1.18
CA PRO A 156 12.36 20.13 -0.42
C PRO A 156 13.08 20.07 0.93
N SER A 157 13.44 21.23 1.47
CA SER A 157 14.05 21.30 2.81
C SER A 157 13.03 20.96 3.89
N LEU A 158 13.38 20.02 4.77
CA LEU A 158 12.56 19.69 5.94
C LEU A 158 12.68 20.72 7.07
N SER A 159 13.65 21.64 6.99
CA SER A 159 13.87 22.71 7.99
C SER A 159 12.72 23.71 8.10
N ASN A 160 11.84 23.75 7.10
CA ASN A 160 10.74 24.70 7.02
C ASN A 160 9.40 24.08 7.47
N LEU A 161 9.42 22.82 7.93
CA LEU A 161 8.24 22.12 8.43
C LEU A 161 8.26 22.16 9.96
N PRO A 162 7.11 22.42 10.63
CA PRO A 162 7.01 22.29 12.07
C PRO A 162 7.42 20.87 12.54
N PRO A 163 8.03 20.73 13.73
CA PRO A 163 8.32 19.43 14.33
C PRO A 163 7.05 18.64 14.66
#